data_AF-A0A8X6XUQ6-F1
#
_entry.id   AF-A0A8X6XUQ6-F1
#
_cell.length_a   1.000
_cell.length_b   1.000
_cell.length_c   1.000
_cell.angle_alpha   90.00
_cell.angle_beta   90.00
_cell.angle_gamma   90.00
#
_symmetry.space_group_name_H-M   'P 1'
#
loop_
_entity.id
_entity.type
_entity.pdbx_description
1 polymer ?
#
loop_
_entity_poly.entity_id
_entity_poly.type
_entity_poly.pdbx_seq_one_letter_code
_entity_poly.pdbx_strand_id
1 'polypeptide(L)'
;MNSLSAATVLVDDDLIRKDTPRETEQIRRFIISFFMEDETVRIFEESVPNSGFGSGIFLLRSRLKKKTGQSSVKDTFYEPKDFYVGAKIVANGCAFVLTDADVRFYAFVENHPEIYTDINAEDQKRLAHMLKGKQELTENQKMHLLKDLRDAVCSNYGCLVYPTEAVPDIGIGLSPPDLVIEKLYSGNLPIPQELLKRLVDAFTFDGRTELDEVRAFLLVALGHDRDHGK
;
A
#
# COMPACT_ATOMS: atom_id res chain seq x y z
N MET A 1 -21.54 7.99 -2.62
CA MET A 1 -20.87 6.68 -2.87
C MET A 1 -19.89 6.46 -1.72
N ASN A 2 -20.35 5.93 -0.59
CA ASN A 2 -19.56 5.76 0.63
C ASN A 2 -19.13 4.30 0.78
N SER A 3 -18.18 3.86 -0.03
CA SER A 3 -17.55 2.54 0.13
C SER A 3 -16.13 2.70 0.65
N LEU A 4 -15.81 2.03 1.75
CA LEU A 4 -14.43 1.80 2.17
C LEU A 4 -13.93 0.55 1.46
N SER A 5 -12.84 0.65 0.69
CA SER A 5 -12.34 -0.47 -0.09
C SER A 5 -11.01 -0.92 0.50
N ALA A 6 -10.96 -2.06 1.19
CA ALA A 6 -9.67 -2.59 1.62
C ALA A 6 -9.03 -3.38 0.46
N ALA A 7 -7.83 -2.96 0.01
CA ALA A 7 -7.01 -3.75 -0.90
C ALA A 7 -6.38 -4.92 -0.11
N THR A 8 -6.56 -6.18 -0.51
CA THR A 8 -6.09 -7.34 0.27
C THR A 8 -5.16 -8.24 -0.55
N VAL A 9 -4.12 -8.80 0.08
CA VAL A 9 -3.30 -9.88 -0.47
C VAL A 9 -3.75 -11.18 0.19
N LEU A 10 -3.84 -12.26 -0.58
CA LEU A 10 -4.02 -13.58 0.02
C LEU A 10 -2.78 -14.00 0.78
N VAL A 11 -3.01 -14.60 1.94
CA VAL A 11 -2.13 -15.63 2.44
C VAL A 11 -2.87 -16.94 2.23
N ASP A 12 -2.40 -17.74 1.28
CA ASP A 12 -2.80 -19.15 1.13
C ASP A 12 -2.41 -19.85 2.44
N ASP A 13 -3.36 -20.53 3.09
CA ASP A 13 -3.09 -21.38 4.25
C ASP A 13 -3.78 -22.73 3.96
N ASP A 14 -3.02 -23.61 3.29
CA ASP A 14 -3.08 -25.08 3.37
C ASP A 14 -4.41 -25.84 3.20
N LEU A 15 -5.52 -25.20 2.81
CA LEU A 15 -6.84 -25.84 2.84
C LEU A 15 -7.61 -25.89 1.52
N ILE A 16 -7.03 -25.43 0.40
CA ILE A 16 -7.68 -25.55 -0.91
C ILE A 16 -6.76 -26.24 -1.92
N ARG A 17 -6.58 -27.55 -1.69
CA ARG A 17 -6.31 -28.67 -2.64
C ARG A 17 -5.25 -29.60 -2.05
N LYS A 18 -5.69 -30.62 -1.32
CA LYS A 18 -4.85 -31.80 -1.05
C LYS A 18 -4.74 -32.77 -2.24
N ASP A 19 -5.35 -32.47 -3.40
CA ASP A 19 -5.40 -33.39 -4.54
C ASP A 19 -4.86 -32.83 -5.87
N THR A 20 -4.08 -31.74 -5.86
CA THR A 20 -3.33 -31.36 -7.07
C THR A 20 -1.87 -31.07 -6.73
N PRO A 21 -0.90 -31.73 -7.37
CA PRO A 21 0.51 -31.45 -7.16
C PRO A 21 0.78 -30.04 -7.71
N ARG A 22 1.04 -29.06 -6.83
CA ARG A 22 1.28 -27.67 -7.25
C ARG A 22 2.78 -27.44 -7.41
N GLU A 23 3.25 -27.65 -8.64
CA GLU A 23 4.42 -26.94 -9.14
C GLU A 23 3.98 -25.48 -9.41
N THR A 24 4.67 -24.52 -8.78
CA THR A 24 4.47 -23.05 -8.77
C THR A 24 3.53 -22.47 -7.68
N GLU A 25 4.13 -21.78 -6.71
CA GLU A 25 3.51 -20.88 -5.73
C GLU A 25 2.85 -19.68 -6.43
N GLN A 26 1.68 -19.89 -7.05
CA GLN A 26 0.98 -18.81 -7.73
C GLN A 26 0.16 -18.00 -6.72
N ILE A 27 0.67 -16.82 -6.37
CA ILE A 27 0.02 -15.85 -5.47
C ILE A 27 -1.24 -15.27 -6.16
N ARG A 28 -2.42 -15.57 -5.63
CA ARG A 28 -3.69 -14.95 -6.04
C ARG A 28 -3.93 -13.68 -5.20
N ARG A 29 -4.59 -12.65 -5.75
CA ARG A 29 -4.92 -11.41 -5.02
C ARG A 29 -6.41 -11.17 -5.00
N PHE A 30 -6.95 -10.64 -3.90
CA PHE A 30 -8.36 -10.32 -3.79
C PHE A 30 -8.57 -8.92 -3.21
N ILE A 31 -9.52 -8.18 -3.74
CA ILE A 31 -10.02 -6.96 -3.13
C ILE A 31 -11.25 -7.31 -2.28
N ILE A 32 -11.23 -6.93 -1.01
CA ILE A 32 -12.36 -7.09 -0.09
C ILE A 32 -12.94 -5.71 0.21
N SER A 33 -14.15 -5.45 -0.27
CA SER A 33 -14.84 -4.18 -0.05
C SER A 33 -15.94 -4.35 0.99
N PHE A 34 -15.92 -3.50 2.02
CA PHE A 34 -17.00 -3.41 3.00
C PHE A 34 -17.81 -2.13 2.76
N PHE A 35 -19.11 -2.27 2.59
CA PHE A 35 -20.02 -1.16 2.32
C PHE A 35 -20.72 -0.76 3.62
N MET A 36 -20.34 0.40 4.16
CA MET A 36 -20.90 0.90 5.42
C MET A 36 -22.39 1.24 5.35
N GLU A 37 -22.90 1.56 4.15
CA GLU A 37 -24.30 1.98 3.99
C GLU A 37 -25.31 0.86 4.28
N ASP A 38 -24.92 -0.40 4.04
CA ASP A 38 -25.81 -1.56 4.13
C ASP A 38 -25.15 -2.80 4.75
N GLU A 39 -23.97 -2.63 5.35
CA GLU A 39 -23.20 -3.69 6.03
C GLU A 39 -22.94 -4.92 5.14
N THR A 40 -22.72 -4.68 3.84
CA THR A 40 -22.44 -5.75 2.87
C THR A 40 -20.96 -5.86 2.54
N VAL A 41 -20.55 -7.05 2.09
CA VAL A 41 -19.18 -7.38 1.66
C VAL A 41 -19.20 -7.83 0.22
N ARG A 42 -18.20 -7.40 -0.56
CA ARG A 42 -17.90 -7.94 -1.89
C ARG A 42 -16.45 -8.40 -1.91
N ILE A 43 -16.18 -9.53 -2.58
CA ILE A 43 -14.83 -10.03 -2.80
C ILE A 43 -14.61 -10.18 -4.30
N PHE A 44 -13.55 -9.57 -4.81
CA PHE A 44 -13.16 -9.60 -6.22
C PHE A 44 -11.74 -10.15 -6.35
N GLU A 45 -11.54 -11.13 -7.23
CA GLU A 45 -10.23 -11.66 -7.57
C GLU A 45 -9.57 -10.79 -8.63
N GLU A 46 -8.39 -10.27 -8.32
CA GLU A 46 -7.58 -9.54 -9.28
C GLU A 46 -6.80 -10.51 -10.16
N SER A 47 -6.67 -10.15 -11.45
CA SER A 47 -5.73 -10.83 -12.33
C SER A 47 -4.32 -10.43 -11.93
N VAL A 48 -3.48 -11.44 -11.67
CA VAL A 48 -2.04 -11.26 -11.53
C VAL A 48 -1.40 -11.73 -12.83
N PRO A 49 -0.62 -10.88 -13.54
CA PRO A 49 0.06 -11.29 -14.76
C PRO A 49 0.90 -12.55 -14.51
N ASN A 50 0.87 -13.48 -15.46
CA ASN A 50 1.59 -14.76 -15.40
C ASN A 50 1.18 -15.70 -14.25
N SER A 51 0.09 -15.40 -13.52
CA SER A 51 -0.37 -16.28 -12.43
C SER A 51 -1.22 -17.47 -12.88
N GLY A 52 -1.68 -17.49 -14.14
CA GLY A 52 -2.60 -18.53 -14.62
C GLY A 52 -4.03 -18.45 -14.06
N PHE A 53 -4.35 -17.44 -13.23
CA PHE A 53 -5.68 -17.22 -12.68
C PHE A 53 -6.40 -16.05 -13.37
N GLY A 54 -7.71 -16.21 -13.58
CA GLY A 54 -8.57 -15.16 -14.13
C GLY A 54 -9.00 -14.16 -13.06
N SER A 55 -9.30 -12.93 -13.47
CA SER A 55 -10.02 -11.97 -12.63
C SER A 55 -11.51 -12.32 -12.58
N GLY A 56 -12.19 -11.97 -11.48
CA GLY A 56 -13.61 -12.27 -11.36
C GLY A 56 -14.22 -11.95 -10.00
N ILE A 57 -15.55 -12.00 -9.92
CA ILE A 57 -16.24 -11.84 -8.65
C ILE A 57 -16.16 -13.16 -7.88
N PHE A 58 -15.48 -13.13 -6.73
CA PHE A 58 -15.41 -14.27 -5.80
C PHE A 58 -16.64 -14.33 -4.89
N LEU A 59 -17.09 -13.18 -4.40
CA LEU A 59 -18.31 -13.03 -3.59
C LEU A 59 -19.11 -11.83 -4.09
N LEU A 60 -20.37 -12.08 -4.48
CA LEU A 60 -21.33 -11.02 -4.79
C LEU A 60 -21.65 -10.21 -3.53
N ARG A 61 -21.92 -8.91 -3.72
CA ARG A 61 -22.26 -7.97 -2.65
C ARG A 61 -23.42 -8.53 -1.81
N SER A 62 -23.14 -8.88 -0.56
CA SER A 62 -24.11 -9.46 0.37
C SER A 62 -23.63 -9.33 1.81
N ARG A 63 -24.53 -9.47 2.80
CA ARG A 63 -24.11 -9.52 4.21
C ARG A 63 -23.35 -10.81 4.46
N LEU A 64 -22.13 -10.70 4.97
CA LEU A 64 -21.26 -11.85 5.20
C LEU A 64 -21.40 -12.34 6.65
N LYS A 65 -21.79 -13.61 6.82
CA LYS A 65 -21.91 -14.25 8.13
C LYS A 65 -20.54 -14.64 8.67
N LYS A 66 -20.29 -14.37 9.96
CA LYS A 66 -19.13 -14.90 10.69
C LYS A 66 -19.34 -16.39 10.98
N LYS A 67 -18.27 -17.17 10.93
CA LYS A 67 -18.31 -18.58 11.33
C LYS A 67 -18.24 -18.66 12.86
N THR A 68 -19.38 -18.62 13.54
CA THR A 68 -19.46 -18.90 14.97
C THR A 68 -19.36 -20.41 15.20
N GLY A 69 -18.37 -20.85 15.97
CA GLY A 69 -18.12 -22.29 16.24
C GLY A 69 -19.18 -22.98 17.11
N GLN A 70 -20.33 -22.35 17.37
CA GLN A 70 -21.37 -22.85 18.25
C GLN A 70 -22.74 -22.73 17.58
N SER A 71 -23.41 -23.88 17.44
CA SER A 71 -24.65 -24.06 16.68
C SER A 71 -25.89 -23.35 17.27
N SER A 72 -25.73 -22.62 18.38
CA SER A 72 -26.81 -21.98 19.15
C SER A 72 -26.67 -20.46 19.27
N VAL A 73 -25.66 -19.85 18.64
CA VAL A 73 -25.48 -18.38 18.66
C VAL A 73 -26.20 -17.75 17.48
N LYS A 74 -26.90 -16.64 17.74
CA LYS A 74 -27.57 -15.79 16.75
C LYS A 74 -26.63 -15.53 15.56
N ASP A 75 -27.15 -15.50 14.34
CA ASP A 75 -26.39 -15.13 13.14
C ASP A 75 -25.64 -13.82 13.38
N THR A 76 -24.30 -13.89 13.50
CA THR A 76 -23.41 -12.73 13.61
C THR A 76 -22.83 -12.41 12.25
N PHE A 77 -22.87 -11.15 11.85
CA PHE A 77 -22.31 -10.66 10.59
C PHE A 77 -21.02 -9.89 10.83
N TYR A 78 -20.18 -9.77 9.80
CA TYR A 78 -19.01 -8.89 9.83
C TYR A 78 -19.45 -7.43 9.97
N GLU A 79 -18.78 -6.71 10.85
CA GLU A 79 -18.97 -5.31 11.20
C GLU A 79 -17.68 -4.54 10.85
N PRO A 80 -17.72 -3.18 10.75
CA PRO A 80 -16.54 -2.38 10.40
C PRO A 80 -15.28 -2.71 11.23
N LYS A 81 -15.45 -2.94 12.55
CA LYS A 81 -14.36 -3.27 13.47
C LYS A 81 -13.63 -4.59 13.17
N ASP A 82 -14.23 -5.48 12.38
CA ASP A 82 -13.61 -6.74 11.98
C ASP A 82 -12.70 -6.58 10.77
N PHE A 83 -12.73 -5.42 10.10
CA PHE A 83 -11.86 -5.11 8.97
C PHE A 83 -10.73 -4.23 9.46
N TYR A 84 -9.54 -4.78 9.56
CA TYR A 84 -8.27 -4.07 9.77
C TYR A 84 -7.15 -4.97 9.23
N VAL A 85 -5.99 -4.41 8.91
CA VAL A 85 -4.88 -5.22 8.43
C VAL A 85 -4.37 -6.16 9.52
N GLY A 86 -4.22 -7.42 9.18
CA GLY A 86 -4.01 -8.55 10.07
C GLY A 86 -5.28 -9.33 10.36
N ALA A 87 -6.47 -8.74 10.15
CA ALA A 87 -7.73 -9.42 10.41
C ALA A 87 -7.96 -10.59 9.45
N LYS A 88 -8.60 -11.65 9.97
CA LYS A 88 -8.97 -12.85 9.21
C LYS A 88 -10.45 -12.82 8.86
N ILE A 89 -10.76 -12.68 7.57
CA ILE A 89 -12.12 -12.72 7.03
C ILE A 89 -12.35 -14.10 6.42
N VAL A 90 -13.51 -14.70 6.67
CA VAL A 90 -13.89 -16.02 6.14
C VAL A 90 -15.12 -15.88 5.25
N ALA A 91 -15.00 -16.28 3.98
CA ALA A 91 -16.08 -16.28 3.00
C ALA A 91 -16.01 -17.52 2.10
N ASN A 92 -17.15 -18.14 1.80
CA ASN A 92 -17.24 -19.35 0.96
C ASN A 92 -16.25 -20.47 1.35
N GLY A 93 -15.99 -20.64 2.65
CA GLY A 93 -15.04 -21.64 3.18
C GLY A 93 -13.57 -21.26 3.04
N CYS A 94 -13.26 -20.13 2.41
CA CYS A 94 -11.90 -19.59 2.26
C CYS A 94 -11.63 -18.57 3.37
N ALA A 95 -10.41 -18.56 3.90
CA ALA A 95 -9.95 -17.52 4.82
C ALA A 95 -9.04 -16.54 4.08
N PHE A 96 -9.21 -15.26 4.38
CA PHE A 96 -8.49 -14.14 3.82
C PHE A 96 -7.84 -13.40 4.97
N VAL A 97 -6.55 -13.11 4.87
CA VAL A 97 -5.87 -12.22 5.80
C VAL A 97 -5.79 -10.86 5.13
N LEU A 98 -6.35 -9.83 5.75
CA LEU A 98 -6.25 -8.48 5.23
C LEU A 98 -4.81 -8.02 5.39
N THR A 99 -4.05 -7.85 4.31
CA THR A 99 -2.64 -7.45 4.39
C THR A 99 -2.43 -5.96 4.18
N ASP A 100 -3.38 -5.30 3.52
CA ASP A 100 -3.32 -3.89 3.22
C ASP A 100 -4.73 -3.25 3.23
N ALA A 101 -4.82 -1.94 3.00
CA ALA A 101 -6.07 -1.25 2.76
C ALA A 101 -5.86 0.01 1.87
N ASP A 102 -6.95 0.59 1.36
CA ASP A 102 -6.86 1.87 0.64
C ASP A 102 -6.68 3.07 1.59
N VAL A 103 -6.26 4.21 1.03
CA VAL A 103 -6.09 5.47 1.78
C VAL A 103 -7.39 5.89 2.49
N ARG A 104 -8.56 5.59 1.89
CA ARG A 104 -9.87 5.95 2.47
C ARG A 104 -10.17 5.16 3.73
N PHE A 105 -9.79 3.88 3.78
CA PHE A 105 -9.93 3.03 4.94
C PHE A 105 -9.06 3.56 6.09
N TYR A 106 -7.81 3.94 5.85
CA TYR A 106 -6.98 4.52 6.91
C TYR A 106 -7.54 5.83 7.44
N ALA A 107 -7.92 6.74 6.54
CA ALA A 107 -8.57 7.99 6.93
C ALA A 107 -9.85 7.73 7.76
N PHE A 108 -10.60 6.68 7.42
CA PHE A 108 -11.76 6.29 8.21
C PHE A 108 -11.37 5.81 9.61
N VAL A 109 -10.37 4.94 9.73
CA VAL A 109 -9.91 4.44 11.04
C VAL A 109 -9.39 5.58 11.92
N GLU A 110 -8.64 6.53 11.35
CA GLU A 110 -8.15 7.71 12.08
C GLU A 110 -9.27 8.60 12.61
N ASN A 111 -10.34 8.78 11.82
CA ASN A 111 -11.48 9.62 12.19
C ASN A 111 -12.51 8.90 13.08
N HIS A 112 -12.42 7.57 13.22
CA HIS A 112 -13.36 6.75 13.98
C HIS A 112 -12.67 5.79 14.96
N PRO A 113 -11.84 6.28 15.90
CA PRO A 113 -11.15 5.44 16.86
C PRO A 113 -12.10 4.64 17.75
N GLU A 114 -13.34 5.10 17.96
CA GLU A 114 -14.37 4.43 18.76
C GLU A 114 -14.75 3.04 18.23
N ILE A 115 -14.62 2.82 16.92
CA ILE A 115 -14.96 1.55 16.26
C ILE A 115 -13.91 0.47 16.54
N TYR A 116 -12.65 0.87 16.76
CA TYR A 116 -11.50 -0.02 16.91
C TYR A 116 -10.97 -0.05 18.35
N THR A 117 -11.85 0.15 19.33
CA THR A 117 -11.50 0.15 20.76
C THR A 117 -11.26 -1.25 21.31
N ASP A 118 -12.01 -2.24 20.83
CA ASP A 118 -12.02 -3.62 21.35
C ASP A 118 -11.10 -4.59 20.58
N ILE A 119 -10.26 -4.11 19.66
CA ILE A 119 -9.24 -4.97 19.02
C ILE A 119 -8.14 -5.32 20.03
N ASN A 120 -7.58 -6.53 19.95
CA ASN A 120 -6.56 -6.97 20.90
C ASN A 120 -5.29 -6.11 20.81
N ALA A 121 -4.46 -6.13 21.87
CA ALA A 121 -3.29 -5.25 21.98
C ALA A 121 -2.26 -5.39 20.84
N GLU A 122 -2.14 -6.59 20.27
CA GLU A 122 -1.24 -6.85 19.15
C GLU A 122 -1.79 -6.23 17.86
N ASP A 123 -3.10 -6.32 17.63
CA ASP A 123 -3.78 -5.69 16.50
C ASP A 123 -3.84 -4.16 16.64
N GLN A 124 -3.99 -3.63 17.86
CA GLN A 124 -3.86 -2.19 18.14
C GLN A 124 -2.47 -1.67 17.77
N LYS A 125 -1.42 -2.44 18.10
CA LYS A 125 -0.04 -2.09 17.76
C LYS A 125 0.18 -2.12 16.24
N ARG A 126 -0.38 -3.11 15.54
CA ARG A 126 -0.35 -3.20 14.07
C ARG A 126 -1.03 -1.98 13.45
N LEU A 127 -2.24 -1.67 13.89
CA LEU A 127 -2.98 -0.50 13.41
C LEU A 127 -2.20 0.81 13.65
N ALA A 128 -1.66 1.00 14.85
CA ALA A 128 -0.88 2.20 15.19
C ALA A 128 0.42 2.33 14.39
N HIS A 129 1.13 1.21 14.14
CA HIS A 129 2.32 1.20 13.29
C HIS A 129 1.98 1.59 11.85
N MET A 130 0.85 1.12 11.34
CA MET A 130 0.40 1.41 9.98
C MET A 130 -0.01 2.86 9.77
N LEU A 131 -0.73 3.47 10.71
CA LEU A 131 -1.08 4.89 10.64
C LEU A 131 0.19 5.78 10.68
N LYS A 132 1.24 5.34 11.38
CA LYS A 132 2.55 6.01 11.38
C LYS A 132 3.34 5.79 10.08
N GLY A 133 3.22 4.63 9.46
CA GLY A 133 3.92 4.28 8.23
C GLY A 133 3.30 4.91 6.99
N LYS A 134 1.97 5.03 6.90
CA LYS A 134 1.23 5.50 5.70
C LYS A 134 0.98 7.00 5.66
N GLN A 135 1.71 7.78 6.43
CA GLN A 135 1.60 9.22 6.34
C GLN A 135 2.26 9.68 5.03
N GLU A 136 1.52 9.60 3.92
CA GLU A 136 1.84 10.30 2.70
C GLU A 136 2.16 11.75 3.07
N LEU A 137 3.25 12.30 2.54
CA LEU A 137 3.50 13.72 2.72
C LEU A 137 2.28 14.47 2.21
N THR A 138 1.76 15.36 3.05
CA THR A 138 0.73 16.31 2.63
C THR A 138 1.23 17.08 1.41
N GLU A 139 0.32 17.55 0.56
CA GLU A 139 0.69 18.34 -0.63
C GLU A 139 1.58 19.55 -0.26
N ASN A 140 1.35 20.17 0.91
CA ASN A 140 2.21 21.24 1.42
C ASN A 140 3.63 20.77 1.73
N GLN A 141 3.78 19.60 2.34
CA GLN A 141 5.09 19.01 2.64
C GLN A 141 5.81 18.57 1.35
N LYS A 142 5.10 18.01 0.37
CA LYS A 142 5.64 17.71 -0.97
C LYS A 142 6.11 19.00 -1.66
N MET A 143 5.32 20.07 -1.60
CA MET A 143 5.70 21.37 -2.16
C MET A 143 6.92 21.98 -1.46
N HIS A 144 7.02 21.84 -0.14
CA HIS A 144 8.19 22.31 0.60
C HIS A 144 9.45 21.50 0.25
N LEU A 145 9.34 20.17 0.20
CA LEU A 145 10.44 19.29 -0.22
C LEU A 145 10.88 19.58 -1.67
N LEU A 146 9.93 19.79 -2.58
CA LEU A 146 10.22 20.15 -3.97
C LEU A 146 10.96 21.50 -4.06
N LYS A 147 10.56 22.48 -3.24
CA LYS A 147 11.24 23.76 -3.14
C LYS A 147 12.65 23.59 -2.59
N ASP A 148 12.84 22.85 -1.50
CA ASP A 148 14.15 22.56 -0.91
C ASP A 148 15.11 21.92 -1.95
N LEU A 149 14.62 20.96 -2.74
CA LEU A 149 15.40 20.31 -3.78
C LEU A 149 15.76 21.28 -4.92
N ARG A 150 14.82 22.10 -5.39
CA ARG A 150 15.07 23.11 -6.43
C ARG A 150 16.06 24.18 -5.98
N ASP A 151 15.89 24.67 -4.76
CA ASP A 151 16.77 25.68 -4.17
C ASP A 151 18.19 25.12 -4.00
N ALA A 152 18.34 23.85 -3.64
CA ALA A 152 19.63 23.18 -3.57
C ALA A 152 20.31 23.06 -4.94
N VAL A 153 19.58 22.64 -5.98
CA VAL A 153 20.10 22.55 -7.36
C VAL A 153 20.53 23.93 -7.86
N CYS A 154 19.68 24.94 -7.69
CA CYS A 154 19.93 26.30 -8.12
C CYS A 154 21.14 26.91 -7.38
N SER A 155 21.24 26.68 -6.06
CA SER A 155 22.34 27.24 -5.24
C SER A 155 23.68 26.56 -5.50
N ASN A 156 23.69 25.24 -5.74
CA ASN A 156 24.91 24.47 -5.93
C ASN A 156 25.44 24.50 -7.37
N TYR A 157 24.56 24.71 -8.36
CA TYR A 157 24.92 24.60 -9.77
C TYR A 157 24.60 25.84 -10.61
N GLY A 158 23.77 26.77 -10.11
CA GLY A 158 23.44 28.01 -10.82
C GLY A 158 22.50 27.83 -12.02
N CYS A 159 21.79 26.70 -12.13
CA CYS A 159 20.82 26.45 -13.20
C CYS A 159 19.45 26.03 -12.65
N LEU A 160 18.40 26.29 -13.44
CA LEU A 160 17.03 25.90 -13.13
C LEU A 160 16.64 24.53 -13.71
N VAL A 161 17.42 24.01 -14.66
CA VAL A 161 17.19 22.71 -15.31
C VAL A 161 18.50 21.93 -15.32
N TYR A 162 18.51 20.73 -14.74
CA TYR A 162 19.70 19.88 -14.61
C TYR A 162 19.62 18.65 -15.53
N PRO A 163 20.71 18.17 -16.14
CA PRO A 163 20.67 17.03 -17.07
C PRO A 163 20.02 15.78 -16.47
N THR A 164 19.15 15.11 -17.22
CA THR A 164 18.47 13.89 -16.76
C THR A 164 19.43 12.71 -16.63
N GLU A 165 20.52 12.72 -17.40
CA GLU A 165 21.57 11.70 -17.41
C GLU A 165 22.36 11.66 -16.10
N ALA A 166 22.28 12.71 -15.29
CA ALA A 166 22.91 12.75 -13.98
C ALA A 166 22.12 12.00 -12.90
N VAL A 167 20.84 11.66 -13.17
CA VAL A 167 20.05 10.80 -12.28
C VAL A 167 20.54 9.36 -12.49
N PRO A 168 21.13 8.71 -11.47
CA PRO A 168 21.61 7.34 -11.60
C PRO A 168 20.45 6.38 -11.82
N ASP A 169 20.72 5.25 -12.48
CA ASP A 169 19.72 4.20 -12.64
C ASP A 169 19.44 3.51 -11.29
N ILE A 170 18.38 3.99 -10.62
CA ILE A 170 17.92 3.43 -9.36
C ILE A 170 17.18 2.11 -9.54
N GLY A 171 16.73 1.77 -10.76
CA GLY A 171 15.84 0.65 -11.06
C GLY A 171 14.36 1.05 -11.12
N ILE A 172 13.47 0.05 -11.07
CA ILE A 172 12.01 0.21 -11.11
C ILE A 172 11.35 -0.58 -9.98
N GLY A 173 10.13 -0.20 -9.59
CA GLY A 173 9.36 -0.89 -8.55
C GLY A 173 9.84 -0.60 -7.13
N LEU A 174 9.79 -1.61 -6.26
CA LEU A 174 10.08 -1.47 -4.82
C LEU A 174 11.50 -1.93 -4.46
N SER A 175 12.25 -1.11 -3.74
CA SER A 175 13.61 -1.45 -3.27
C SER A 175 13.82 -1.06 -1.80
N PRO A 176 14.72 -1.72 -1.04
CA PRO A 176 15.13 -1.23 0.28
C PRO A 176 15.74 0.18 0.22
N PRO A 177 15.45 1.08 1.18
CA PRO A 177 15.89 2.48 1.17
C PRO A 177 17.41 2.62 1.13
N ASP A 178 18.14 1.77 1.84
CA ASP A 178 19.61 1.82 1.90
C ASP A 178 20.23 1.64 0.50
N LEU A 179 19.68 0.73 -0.31
CA LEU A 179 20.15 0.50 -1.68
C LEU A 179 19.81 1.68 -2.61
N VAL A 180 18.64 2.30 -2.42
CA VAL A 180 18.26 3.48 -3.20
C VAL A 180 19.17 4.66 -2.88
N ILE A 181 19.46 4.87 -1.59
CA ILE A 181 20.37 5.91 -1.10
C ILE A 181 21.78 5.69 -1.68
N GLU A 182 22.31 4.47 -1.60
CA GLU A 182 23.62 4.13 -2.15
C GLU A 182 23.70 4.46 -3.66
N LYS A 183 22.68 4.07 -4.42
CA LYS A 183 22.60 4.38 -5.85
C LYS A 183 22.51 5.88 -6.10
N LEU A 184 21.68 6.62 -5.37
CA LEU A 184 21.58 8.07 -5.50
C LEU A 184 22.90 8.77 -5.16
N TYR A 185 23.63 8.31 -4.14
CA TYR A 185 24.93 8.86 -3.75
C TYR A 185 26.04 8.54 -4.75
N SER A 186 25.91 7.44 -5.50
CA SER A 186 26.82 7.15 -6.63
C SER A 186 26.62 8.11 -7.81
N GLY A 187 25.45 8.75 -7.90
CA GLY A 187 25.15 9.76 -8.90
C GLY A 187 25.79 11.11 -8.58
N ASN A 188 26.22 11.83 -9.62
CA ASN A 188 26.76 13.18 -9.48
C ASN A 188 25.63 14.23 -9.43
N LEU A 189 24.73 14.10 -8.46
CA LEU A 189 23.59 15.00 -8.30
C LEU A 189 24.01 16.25 -7.49
N PRO A 190 23.60 17.46 -7.88
CA PRO A 190 23.92 18.71 -7.18
C PRO A 190 23.02 18.92 -5.95
N ILE A 191 22.63 17.83 -5.29
CA ILE A 191 21.69 17.81 -4.17
C ILE A 191 22.42 17.25 -2.94
N PRO A 192 22.39 17.94 -1.79
CA PRO A 192 22.96 17.44 -0.55
C PRO A 192 22.44 16.05 -0.16
N GLN A 193 23.31 15.19 0.37
CA GLN A 193 22.99 13.82 0.78
C GLN A 193 21.82 13.75 1.79
N GLU A 194 21.72 14.74 2.69
CA GLU A 194 20.60 14.85 3.64
C GLU A 194 19.25 15.08 2.95
N LEU A 195 19.22 15.84 1.85
CA LEU A 195 17.99 16.05 1.07
C LEU A 195 17.65 14.83 0.23
N LEU A 196 18.64 14.12 -0.32
CA LEU A 196 18.42 12.85 -1.01
C LEU A 196 17.90 11.78 -0.04
N LYS A 197 18.40 11.75 1.20
CA LYS A 197 17.88 10.87 2.25
C LYS A 197 16.43 11.23 2.61
N ARG A 198 16.14 12.52 2.84
CA ARG A 198 14.77 13.00 3.07
C ARG A 198 13.82 12.66 1.92
N LEU A 199 14.30 12.71 0.68
CA LEU A 199 13.56 12.29 -0.50
C LEU A 199 13.28 10.78 -0.47
N VAL A 200 14.27 9.94 -0.20
CA VAL A 200 14.06 8.48 -0.11
C VAL A 200 13.10 8.15 1.04
N ASP A 201 13.31 8.71 2.22
CA ASP A 201 12.46 8.52 3.39
C ASP A 201 11.01 8.93 3.08
N ALA A 202 10.82 10.01 2.32
CA ALA A 202 9.52 10.52 1.91
C ALA A 202 8.72 9.56 1.01
N PHE A 203 9.41 8.74 0.23
CA PHE A 203 8.81 7.75 -0.67
C PHE A 203 9.06 6.31 -0.21
N THR A 204 9.47 6.13 1.06
CA THR A 204 9.68 4.82 1.67
C THR A 204 8.47 4.47 2.52
N PHE A 205 7.82 3.38 2.15
CA PHE A 205 6.70 2.80 2.87
C PHE A 205 6.99 1.34 3.24
N ASP A 206 6.77 0.99 4.50
CA ASP A 206 7.00 -0.38 5.01
C ASP A 206 8.41 -0.95 4.70
N GLY A 207 9.42 -0.08 4.82
CA GLY A 207 10.81 -0.45 4.52
C GLY A 207 11.12 -0.65 3.03
N ARG A 208 10.21 -0.26 2.14
CA ARG A 208 10.36 -0.30 0.68
C ARG A 208 10.14 1.08 0.09
N THR A 209 11.04 1.52 -0.77
CA THR A 209 10.95 2.76 -1.52
C THR A 209 10.35 2.50 -2.90
N GLU A 210 9.40 3.33 -3.33
CA GLU A 210 8.83 3.29 -4.69
C GLU A 210 9.68 4.10 -5.66
N LEU A 211 10.44 3.41 -6.51
CA LEU A 211 11.50 4.00 -7.33
C LEU A 211 10.95 4.90 -8.43
N ASP A 212 9.81 4.54 -9.00
CA ASP A 212 9.15 5.30 -10.07
C ASP A 212 8.72 6.68 -9.58
N GLU A 213 8.16 6.76 -8.37
CA GLU A 213 7.76 8.01 -7.73
C GLU A 213 8.96 8.85 -7.30
N VAL A 214 10.00 8.24 -6.71
CA VAL A 214 11.26 8.94 -6.39
C VAL A 214 11.88 9.55 -7.64
N ARG A 215 11.94 8.78 -8.74
CA ARG A 215 12.50 9.24 -10.01
C ARG A 215 11.68 10.38 -10.60
N ALA A 216 10.35 10.23 -10.66
CA ALA A 216 9.46 11.27 -11.18
C ALA A 216 9.57 12.55 -10.38
N PHE A 217 9.55 12.45 -9.04
CA PHE A 217 9.66 13.60 -8.16
C PHE A 217 11.01 14.31 -8.29
N LEU A 218 12.09 13.52 -8.37
CA LEU A 218 13.44 14.05 -8.59
C LEU A 218 13.54 14.78 -9.93
N LEU A 219 13.01 14.22 -11.01
CA LEU A 219 13.01 14.86 -12.34
C LEU A 219 12.28 16.22 -12.32
N VAL A 220 11.14 16.29 -11.64
CA VAL A 220 10.40 17.55 -11.43
C VAL A 220 11.18 18.56 -10.60
N ALA A 221 11.95 18.09 -9.62
CA ALA A 221 12.86 18.93 -8.84
C ALA A 221 14.04 19.44 -9.68
N LEU A 222 14.52 18.64 -10.64
CA LEU A 222 15.57 19.00 -11.59
C LEU A 222 15.07 19.87 -12.76
N GLY A 223 13.80 20.25 -12.78
CA GLY A 223 13.23 21.17 -13.77
C GLY A 223 12.61 20.51 -15.01
N HIS A 224 12.40 19.19 -14.99
CA HIS A 224 11.75 18.46 -16.08
C HIS A 224 10.25 18.28 -15.86
N ASP A 225 9.52 18.11 -16.96
CA ASP A 225 8.10 17.79 -16.91
C ASP A 225 7.87 16.31 -16.61
N ARG A 226 6.71 15.95 -16.05
CA ARG A 226 6.43 14.56 -15.63
C ARG A 226 6.38 13.55 -16.79
N ASP A 227 6.28 14.02 -18.03
CA ASP A 227 5.93 13.20 -19.21
C ASP A 227 7.11 12.48 -19.91
N HIS A 228 8.30 12.40 -19.31
CA HIS A 228 9.47 11.75 -19.96
C HIS A 228 9.54 10.22 -19.74
N GLY A 229 8.39 9.55 -19.68
CA GLY A 229 8.28 8.10 -19.71
C GLY A 229 7.87 7.58 -21.09
N LYS A 230 8.84 7.37 -21.99
CA LYS A 230 8.74 6.44 -23.11
C LYS A 230 10.03 5.66 -23.28
#